data_AF-A0AAV4EPI6-F1
#
_entry.id   AF-A0AAV4EPI6-F1
#
_cell.length_a   1.000
_cell.length_b   1.000
_cell.length_c   1.000
_cell.angle_alpha   90.00
_cell.angle_beta   90.00
_cell.angle_gamma   90.00
#
_symmetry.space_group_name_H-M   'P 1'
#
loop_
_entity.id
_entity.type
_entity.pdbx_description
1 polymer ?
#
loop_
_entity_poly.entity_id
_entity_poly.type
_entity_poly.pdbx_seq_one_letter_code
_entity_poly.pdbx_strand_id
1 'polypeptide(L)'
;MAPNKTGTNRYIQITRRKWGWIGHTCRKPASNTTRQALFWNPQGKSKRDRPRSTWRRNTEDELKKWGTTWHELEKTAQNRVRWRTVVDGLCSAMS
;
A
#
# COMPACT_ATOMS: atom_id res chain seq x y z
N MET A 1 4.23 14.23 -28.14
CA MET A 1 4.78 12.95 -27.67
C MET A 1 3.78 12.37 -26.67
N ALA A 2 2.93 11.43 -27.08
CA ALA A 2 1.85 10.90 -26.24
C ALA A 2 2.41 9.87 -25.25
N PRO A 3 1.99 9.88 -23.96
CA PRO A 3 2.45 8.87 -23.01
C PRO A 3 1.98 7.48 -23.46
N ASN A 4 2.94 6.57 -23.47
CA ASN A 4 2.84 5.20 -23.93
C ASN A 4 1.88 4.41 -23.03
N LYS A 5 0.61 4.31 -23.47
CA LYS A 5 -0.54 3.74 -22.72
C LYS A 5 -0.35 2.29 -22.22
N THR A 6 0.63 1.56 -22.73
CA THR A 6 0.93 0.17 -22.35
C THR A 6 1.65 0.04 -21.00
N GLY A 7 2.54 0.96 -20.65
CA GLY A 7 3.27 0.96 -19.38
C GLY A 7 2.39 1.37 -18.19
N THR A 8 1.54 2.38 -18.40
CA THR A 8 0.59 2.91 -17.42
C THR A 8 -0.41 1.85 -16.96
N ASN A 9 -0.92 1.02 -17.87
CA ASN A 9 -1.87 -0.06 -17.55
C ASN A 9 -1.26 -1.10 -16.58
N ARG A 10 0.01 -1.49 -16.77
CA ARG A 10 0.69 -2.46 -15.90
C ARG A 10 0.88 -1.92 -14.48
N TYR A 11 1.25 -0.65 -14.35
CA TYR A 11 1.45 -0.02 -13.05
C TYR A 11 0.13 0.11 -12.27
N ILE A 12 -0.95 0.49 -12.95
CA ILE A 12 -2.31 0.52 -12.38
C ILE A 12 -2.72 -0.87 -11.84
N GLN A 13 -2.47 -1.94 -12.59
CA GLN A 13 -2.77 -3.31 -12.14
C GLN A 13 -1.94 -3.72 -10.92
N ILE A 14 -0.66 -3.38 -10.88
CA ILE A 14 0.24 -3.67 -9.74
C ILE A 14 -0.26 -2.95 -8.49
N THR A 15 -0.57 -1.66 -8.60
CA THR A 15 -1.16 -0.85 -7.53
C THR A 15 -2.44 -1.48 -7.02
N ARG A 16 -3.38 -1.80 -7.91
CA ARG A 16 -4.68 -2.35 -7.52
C ARG A 16 -4.53 -3.65 -6.74
N ARG A 17 -3.60 -4.52 -7.15
CA ARG A 17 -3.28 -5.77 -6.44
C ARG A 17 -2.62 -5.49 -5.09
N LYS A 18 -1.64 -4.59 -5.03
CA LYS A 18 -0.95 -4.19 -3.79
C LYS A 18 -1.95 -3.67 -2.75
N TRP A 19 -2.77 -2.69 -3.12
CA TRP A 19 -3.74 -2.10 -2.21
C TRP A 19 -4.94 -3.02 -1.95
N GLY A 20 -5.33 -3.86 -2.91
CA GLY A 20 -6.29 -4.93 -2.65
C GLY A 20 -5.82 -5.89 -1.54
N TRP A 21 -4.55 -6.29 -1.57
CA TRP A 21 -3.94 -7.14 -0.55
C TRP A 21 -3.81 -6.44 0.80
N ILE A 22 -3.34 -5.18 0.84
CA ILE A 22 -3.25 -4.38 2.08
C ILE A 22 -4.63 -4.27 2.74
N GLY A 23 -5.67 -3.89 1.98
CA GLY A 23 -7.02 -3.76 2.52
C GLY A 23 -7.61 -5.09 2.99
N HIS A 24 -7.28 -6.21 2.35
CA HIS A 24 -7.66 -7.54 2.84
C HIS A 24 -6.98 -7.86 4.17
N THR A 25 -5.68 -7.60 4.29
CA THR A 25 -4.90 -7.85 5.50
C THR A 25 -5.34 -6.95 6.66
N CYS A 26 -5.63 -5.67 6.41
CA CYS A 26 -6.15 -4.73 7.40
C CYS A 26 -7.54 -5.10 7.92
N ARG A 27 -8.31 -5.96 7.24
CA ARG A 27 -9.61 -6.46 7.70
C ARG A 27 -9.52 -7.73 8.54
N LYS A 28 -8.36 -8.38 8.59
CA LYS A 28 -8.15 -9.55 9.45
C LYS A 28 -8.11 -9.12 10.92
N PRO A 29 -8.43 -10.03 11.87
CA PRO A 29 -8.31 -9.75 13.30
C PRO A 29 -6.85 -9.45 13.70
N ALA A 30 -6.66 -8.73 14.81
CA ALA A 30 -5.35 -8.37 15.35
C ALA A 30 -4.45 -9.58 15.66
N SER A 31 -5.06 -10.73 15.99
CA SER A 31 -4.36 -12.01 16.23
C SER A 31 -3.79 -12.66 14.96
N ASN A 32 -4.15 -12.17 13.77
CA ASN A 32 -3.70 -12.78 12.53
C ASN A 32 -2.23 -12.45 12.23
N THR A 33 -1.41 -13.49 12.01
CA THR A 33 0.02 -13.38 11.73
C THR A 33 0.33 -12.50 10.52
N THR A 34 -0.46 -12.56 9.44
CA THR A 34 -0.26 -11.73 8.24
C THR A 34 -0.47 -10.25 8.55
N ARG A 35 -1.45 -9.94 9.39
CA ARG A 35 -1.72 -8.58 9.84
C ARG A 35 -0.61 -8.07 10.74
N GLN A 36 -0.17 -8.88 11.71
CA GLN A 36 0.96 -8.53 12.56
C GLN A 36 2.21 -8.28 11.73
N ALA A 37 2.50 -9.13 10.74
CA ALA A 37 3.62 -8.96 9.82
C ALA A 37 3.53 -7.67 8.99
N LEU A 38 2.32 -7.28 8.54
CA LEU A 38 2.09 -6.03 7.82
C LEU A 38 2.46 -4.80 8.66
N PHE A 39 2.08 -4.81 9.94
CA PHE A 39 2.35 -3.73 10.89
C PHE A 39 3.64 -3.93 11.69
N TRP A 40 4.41 -4.98 11.43
CA TRP A 40 5.66 -5.26 12.13
C TRP A 40 6.75 -4.28 11.71
N ASN A 41 7.31 -3.54 12.67
CA ASN A 41 8.41 -2.61 12.44
C ASN A 41 9.71 -3.29 12.87
N PRO A 42 10.51 -3.87 11.96
CA PRO A 42 11.77 -4.47 12.35
C PRO A 42 12.74 -3.37 12.79
N GLN A 43 12.86 -3.17 14.10
CA GLN A 43 13.88 -2.31 14.69
C GLN A 43 15.24 -2.97 14.51
N GLY A 44 16.13 -2.31 13.76
CA GLY A 44 17.50 -2.77 13.56
C GLY A 44 18.21 -2.10 12.39
N LYS A 45 19.54 -2.04 12.45
CA LYS A 45 20.37 -1.65 11.31
C LYS A 45 20.46 -2.84 10.34
N SER A 46 19.99 -2.68 9.11
CA SER A 46 20.19 -3.68 8.06
C SER A 46 21.67 -3.73 7.64
N LYS A 47 22.19 -4.91 7.32
CA LYS A 47 23.54 -5.06 6.73
C LYS A 47 23.66 -4.16 5.48
N ARG A 48 24.85 -3.61 5.29
CA ARG A 48 25.21 -2.57 4.28
C ARG A 48 24.79 -2.94 2.83
N ASP A 49 24.60 -4.21 2.53
CA ASP A 49 24.28 -4.72 1.19
C ASP A 49 22.80 -4.95 0.90
N ARG A 50 21.89 -4.77 1.87
CA ARG A 50 20.44 -4.89 1.62
C ARG A 50 19.87 -3.57 1.09
N PRO A 51 18.92 -3.59 0.12
CA PRO A 51 18.25 -2.38 -0.34
C PRO A 51 17.79 -1.50 0.84
N ARG A 52 18.15 -0.21 0.78
CA ARG A 52 17.94 0.76 1.87
C ARG A 52 16.46 0.96 2.22
N SER A 53 15.57 0.74 1.25
CA SER A 53 14.14 0.84 1.43
C SER A 53 13.49 -0.55 1.54
N THR A 54 12.68 -0.70 2.57
CA THR A 54 11.82 -1.87 2.75
C THR A 54 10.47 -1.62 2.07
N TRP A 55 9.74 -2.69 1.75
CA TRP A 55 8.38 -2.58 1.23
C TRP A 55 7.49 -1.70 2.12
N ARG A 56 7.67 -1.76 3.44
CA ARG A 56 6.97 -0.90 4.41
C ARG A 56 7.32 0.58 4.24
N ARG A 57 8.60 0.95 4.14
CA ARG A 57 9.01 2.35 3.94
C ARG A 57 8.49 2.92 2.64
N ASN A 58 8.58 2.15 1.55
CA ASN A 58 8.01 2.58 0.26
C ASN A 58 6.49 2.79 0.37
N THR A 59 5.79 1.91 1.08
CA THR A 59 4.35 2.05 1.31
C THR A 59 4.02 3.23 2.22
N GLU A 60 4.83 3.50 3.25
CA GLU A 60 4.70 4.70 4.09
C GLU A 60 4.92 5.99 3.29
N ASP A 61 5.89 6.01 2.38
CA ASP A 61 6.13 7.16 1.52
C ASP A 61 4.99 7.36 0.51
N GLU A 62 4.40 6.28 -0.02
CA GLU A 62 3.16 6.34 -0.81
C GLU A 62 2.00 6.91 0.01
N LEU A 63 1.82 6.47 1.27
CA LEU A 63 0.78 6.98 2.17
C LEU A 63 0.98 8.46 2.51
N LYS A 64 2.23 8.87 2.77
CA LYS A 64 2.59 10.28 3.02
C LYS A 64 2.28 11.17 1.83
N LYS A 65 2.53 10.69 0.60
CA LYS A 65 2.15 11.43 -0.63
C LYS A 65 0.64 11.64 -0.72
N TRP A 66 -0.16 10.81 -0.07
CA TRP A 66 -1.61 10.95 -0.01
C TRP A 66 -2.12 11.66 1.24
N GLY A 67 -1.20 12.17 2.07
CA GLY A 67 -1.55 12.83 3.32
C GLY A 67 -2.28 11.93 4.32
N THR A 68 -2.04 10.61 4.26
CA THR A 68 -2.73 9.63 5.11
C THR A 68 -1.72 8.84 5.95
N THR A 69 -2.12 8.42 7.14
CA THR A 69 -1.35 7.54 8.03
C THR A 69 -1.78 6.08 7.93
N TRP A 70 -0.96 5.14 8.43
CA TRP A 70 -1.35 3.73 8.54
C TRP A 70 -2.65 3.53 9.34
N HIS A 71 -2.84 4.31 10.40
CA HIS A 71 -4.02 4.23 11.27
C HIS A 71 -5.31 4.61 10.55
N GLU A 72 -5.28 5.70 9.79
CA GLU A 72 -6.42 6.14 8.98
C GLU A 72 -6.70 5.19 7.83
N LEU A 73 -5.64 4.67 7.19
CA LEU A 73 -5.75 3.64 6.17
C LEU A 73 -6.43 2.40 6.72
N GLU A 74 -6.03 1.95 7.90
CA GLU A 74 -6.59 0.77 8.56
C GLU A 74 -8.08 0.96 8.88
N LYS A 75 -8.46 2.12 9.43
CA LYS A 75 -9.87 2.48 9.67
C LYS A 75 -10.67 2.49 8.37
N THR A 76 -10.10 3.06 7.31
CA THR A 76 -10.76 3.16 6.00
C THR A 76 -10.92 1.78 5.37
N ALA A 77 -9.95 0.89 5.54
CA ALA A 77 -9.99 -0.48 5.01
C ALA A 77 -11.12 -1.33 5.60
N GLN A 78 -11.63 -1.00 6.79
CA GLN A 78 -12.79 -1.69 7.38
C GLN A 78 -14.05 -1.48 6.54
N ASN A 79 -14.23 -0.29 5.97
CA ASN A 79 -15.35 0.00 5.08
C ASN A 79 -14.98 -0.36 3.63
N ARG A 80 -15.53 -1.47 3.13
CA ARG A 80 -15.23 -1.99 1.78
C ARG A 80 -15.55 -1.01 0.66
N VAL A 81 -16.63 -0.21 0.80
CA VAL A 81 -17.05 0.76 -0.21
C VAL A 81 -16.04 1.91 -0.24
N ARG A 82 -15.74 2.50 0.93
CA ARG A 82 -14.74 3.56 1.04
C ARG A 82 -13.36 3.09 0.59
N TRP A 83 -12.98 1.85 0.92
CA TRP A 83 -11.72 1.26 0.47
C TRP A 83 -11.62 1.18 -1.04
N ARG A 84 -12.69 0.75 -1.73
CA ARG A 84 -12.72 0.68 -3.19
C ARG A 84 -12.55 2.06 -3.81
N THR A 85 -13.24 3.07 -3.29
CA THR A 85 -13.09 4.46 -3.74
C THR A 85 -11.66 4.97 -3.59
N VAL A 86 -11.00 4.64 -2.47
CA VAL A 86 -9.58 4.95 -2.28
C VAL A 86 -8.77 4.27 -3.37
N VAL A 87 -8.82 2.95 -3.51
CA VAL A 87 -8.03 2.21 -4.51
C VAL A 87 -8.24 2.71 -5.94
N ASP A 88 -9.47 3.03 -6.32
CA ASP A 88 -9.78 3.54 -7.65
C ASP A 88 -9.24 4.97 -7.86
N GLY A 89 -9.30 5.83 -6.84
CA GLY A 89 -8.65 7.14 -6.84
C GLY A 89 -7.13 7.05 -7.01
N LEU A 90 -6.50 6.05 -6.38
CA LEU A 90 -5.06 5.81 -6.49
C LEU A 90 -4.66 5.37 -7.89
N CYS A 91 -5.42 4.44 -8.46
CA CYS A 91 -5.23 4.01 -9.83
C CYS A 91 -5.42 5.16 -10.83
N SER A 92 -6.33 6.09 -10.56
CA SER A 92 -6.61 7.24 -11.44
C SER A 92 -5.59 8.38 -11.29
N ALA A 93 -5.05 8.62 -10.09
CA ALA A 93 -3.99 9.63 -9.88
C ALA A 93 -2.64 9.22 -10.50
N MET A 94 -2.50 7.95 -10.89
CA MET A 94 -1.30 7.39 -11.51
C MET A 94 -1.45 7.11 -13.01
N SER A 95 -2.61 7.45 -13.60
CA SER A 95 -2.86 7.40 -15.05
C SER A 95 -2.50 8.71 -15.74
#